data_AF-A0A9E4E6W3-F1
#
_entry.id   AF-A0A9E4E6W3-F1
#
_cell.length_a   1.000
_cell.length_b   1.000
_cell.length_c   1.000
_cell.angle_alpha   90.00
_cell.angle_beta   90.00
_cell.angle_gamma   90.00
#
_symmetry.space_group_name_H-M   'P 1'
#
loop_
_entity.id
_entity.type
_entity.pdbx_description
1 polymer ?
#
loop_
_entity_poly.entity_id
_entity_poly.type
_entity_poly.pdbx_seq_one_letter_code
_entity_poly.pdbx_strand_id
1 'polypeptide(L)'
;MIVADVLVELLEHLDRRISLFSGIDFNVDVKNGLTGVCDFLVSLSPNQFYLEAPVIILVEAKNTDVKLGFGQCVAEMLAAQRFNAERGMISLAFMGLPRQE
;
A
#
# COMPACT_ATOMS: atom_id res chain seq x y z
N MET A 1 -17.57 -3.87 3.45
CA MET A 1 -16.24 -4.24 3.99
C MET A 1 -15.63 -2.93 4.43
N ILE A 2 -15.42 -2.71 5.74
CA ILE A 2 -15.15 -1.37 6.29
C ILE A 2 -13.97 -0.66 5.59
N VAL A 3 -12.94 -1.42 5.21
CA VAL A 3 -11.74 -0.87 4.53
C VAL A 3 -12.11 -0.20 3.19
N ALA A 4 -12.93 -0.83 2.35
CA ALA A 4 -13.31 -0.23 1.07
C ALA A 4 -14.13 1.05 1.26
N ASP A 5 -15.05 1.06 2.24
CA ASP A 5 -15.88 2.23 2.54
C ASP A 5 -15.02 3.42 3.01
N VAL A 6 -14.01 3.16 3.85
CA VAL A 6 -13.02 4.17 4.30
C VAL A 6 -12.17 4.69 3.14
N LEU A 7 -11.78 3.82 2.20
CA LEU A 7 -10.94 4.22 1.07
C LEU A 7 -11.71 5.03 0.03
N VAL A 8 -12.99 4.74 -0.16
CA VAL A 8 -13.88 5.58 -1.00
C VAL A 8 -14.03 6.96 -0.37
N GLU A 9 -14.24 7.04 0.94
CA GLU A 9 -14.33 8.33 1.64
C GLU A 9 -13.03 9.14 1.53
N LEU A 10 -11.86 8.47 1.57
CA LEU A 10 -10.56 9.08 1.35
C LEU A 10 -10.41 9.66 -0.07
N LEU A 11 -10.90 8.96 -1.09
CA LEU A 11 -10.91 9.45 -2.48
C LEU A 11 -11.73 10.74 -2.59
N GLU A 12 -12.93 10.76 -2.00
CA GLU A 12 -13.83 11.93 -2.00
C GLU A 12 -13.19 13.11 -1.24
N HIS A 13 -12.65 12.88 -0.04
CA HIS A 13 -11.98 13.91 0.77
C HIS A 13 -10.74 14.54 0.11
N LEU A 14 -10.12 13.83 -0.85
CA LEU A 14 -8.95 14.30 -1.58
C LEU A 14 -9.29 14.82 -2.98
N ASP A 15 -10.57 15.11 -3.26
CA ASP A 15 -11.07 15.58 -4.56
C ASP A 15 -10.69 14.63 -5.71
N ARG A 16 -10.62 13.32 -5.43
CA ARG A 16 -10.21 12.27 -6.37
C ARG A 16 -8.84 12.52 -7.03
N ARG A 17 -7.95 13.26 -6.35
CA ARG A 17 -6.56 13.49 -6.77
C ARG A 17 -5.63 12.31 -6.52
N ILE A 18 -6.13 11.28 -5.85
CA ILE A 18 -5.47 9.99 -5.66
C ILE A 18 -6.20 8.90 -6.43
N SER A 19 -5.46 7.84 -6.74
CA SER A 19 -5.96 6.61 -7.34
C SER A 19 -5.84 5.46 -6.34
N LEU A 20 -6.86 4.60 -6.31
CA LEU A 20 -6.91 3.40 -5.48
C LEU A 20 -6.77 2.16 -6.36
N PHE A 21 -5.88 1.25 -5.96
CA PHE A 21 -5.65 -0.04 -6.58
C PHE A 21 -5.85 -1.13 -5.54
N SER A 22 -6.42 -2.26 -5.94
CA SER A 22 -6.65 -3.39 -5.03
C SER A 22 -6.37 -4.71 -5.75
N GLY A 23 -5.70 -5.63 -5.06
CA GLY A 23 -5.40 -6.96 -5.57
C GLY A 23 -4.52 -6.96 -6.83
N ILE A 24 -3.63 -5.96 -6.97
CA ILE A 24 -2.73 -5.84 -8.11
C ILE A 24 -1.36 -6.45 -7.81
N ASP A 25 -0.71 -6.96 -8.85
CA ASP A 25 0.68 -7.40 -8.78
C ASP A 25 1.59 -6.19 -8.50
N PHE A 26 2.47 -6.34 -7.51
CA PHE A 26 3.43 -5.32 -7.12
C PHE A 26 4.84 -5.92 -6.99
N ASN A 27 5.42 -6.19 -8.16
CA ASN A 27 6.72 -6.86 -8.31
C ASN A 27 7.85 -5.85 -8.48
N VAL A 28 8.32 -5.27 -7.37
CA VAL A 28 9.31 -4.18 -7.36
C VAL A 28 10.73 -4.71 -7.48
N ASP A 29 11.08 -5.77 -6.75
CA ASP A 29 12.43 -6.34 -6.79
C ASP A 29 12.42 -7.85 -6.63
N VAL A 30 12.41 -8.53 -7.78
CA VAL A 30 12.42 -10.00 -7.87
C VAL A 30 13.67 -10.59 -7.21
N LYS A 31 14.82 -9.92 -7.29
CA LYS A 31 16.08 -10.46 -6.75
C LYS A 31 16.07 -10.49 -5.23
N ASN A 32 15.42 -9.53 -4.60
CA ASN A 32 15.28 -9.43 -3.15
C ASN A 32 13.94 -9.98 -2.63
N GLY A 33 13.15 -10.65 -3.48
CA GLY A 33 11.87 -11.24 -3.11
C GLY A 33 10.76 -10.23 -2.80
N LEU A 34 10.90 -8.98 -3.25
CA LEU A 34 9.88 -7.94 -3.11
C LEU A 34 8.88 -8.04 -4.26
N THR A 35 8.16 -9.15 -4.27
CA THR A 35 7.19 -9.57 -5.27
C THR A 35 5.96 -10.15 -4.61
N GLY A 36 4.77 -9.87 -5.15
CA GLY A 36 3.53 -10.36 -4.59
C GLY A 36 2.32 -9.53 -5.04
N VAL A 37 1.18 -9.85 -4.44
CA VAL A 37 -0.09 -9.13 -4.63
C VAL A 37 -0.35 -8.31 -3.37
N CYS A 38 -0.57 -7.01 -3.54
CA CYS A 38 -0.94 -6.13 -2.43
C CYS A 38 -2.47 -6.04 -2.28
N ASP A 39 -2.95 -5.99 -1.03
CA ASP A 39 -4.37 -5.84 -0.73
C ASP A 39 -4.90 -4.51 -1.28
N PHE A 40 -4.27 -3.39 -0.87
CA PHE A 40 -4.63 -2.04 -1.30
C PHE A 40 -3.40 -1.14 -1.46
N LEU A 41 -3.43 -0.32 -2.52
CA LEU A 41 -2.42 0.65 -2.88
C LEU A 41 -3.10 2.00 -3.18
N VAL A 42 -2.60 3.07 -2.57
CA VAL A 42 -2.99 4.45 -2.88
C VAL A 42 -1.83 5.13 -3.59
N SER A 43 -2.13 5.87 -4.66
CA SER A 43 -1.12 6.57 -5.43
C SER A 43 -1.61 7.94 -5.90
N LEU A 44 -0.69 8.88 -6.19
CA LEU A 44 -1.01 10.10 -6.96
C LEU A 44 -1.02 9.88 -8.49
N SER A 45 -1.27 8.64 -8.93
CA SER A 45 -1.39 8.32 -10.35
C SER A 45 -2.51 9.14 -11.00
N PRO A 46 -2.30 9.65 -12.23
CA PRO A 46 -3.29 10.45 -12.94
C PRO A 46 -4.54 9.66 -13.35
N ASN A 47 -4.47 8.32 -13.33
CA ASN A 47 -5.57 7.41 -13.61
C ASN A 47 -5.37 6.06 -12.89
N GLN A 48 -6.40 5.20 -12.93
CA GLN A 48 -6.37 3.86 -12.31
C GLN A 48 -5.82 2.75 -13.23
N PHE A 49 -5.29 3.08 -14.41
CA PHE A 49 -4.74 2.09 -15.34
C PHE A 49 -3.26 1.82 -15.10
N TYR A 50 -2.53 2.84 -14.65
CA TYR A 50 -1.09 2.77 -14.43
C TYR A 50 -0.75 3.19 -13.02
N LEU A 51 -0.02 2.32 -12.31
CA LEU A 51 0.50 2.64 -11.00
C LEU A 51 1.76 3.51 -11.15
N GLU A 52 1.67 4.74 -10.72
CA GLU A 52 2.76 5.70 -10.60
C GLU A 52 3.11 5.95 -9.13
N ALA A 53 4.26 6.56 -8.87
CA ALA A 53 4.63 6.96 -7.52
C ALA A 53 4.10 8.39 -7.22
N PRO A 54 3.98 8.77 -5.94
CA PRO A 54 4.27 7.97 -4.76
C PRO A 54 3.15 6.96 -4.52
N VAL A 55 3.52 5.78 -4.03
CA VAL A 55 2.59 4.75 -3.56
C VAL A 55 2.63 4.63 -2.05
N ILE A 56 1.46 4.42 -1.45
CA ILE A 56 1.24 4.06 -0.05
C ILE A 56 0.52 2.71 -0.06
N ILE A 57 0.99 1.77 0.75
CA ILE A 57 0.37 0.45 0.88
C ILE A 57 -0.46 0.39 2.16
N LEU A 58 -1.61 -0.25 2.06
CA LEU A 58 -2.51 -0.54 3.18
C LEU A 58 -2.68 -2.06 3.26
N VAL A 59 -2.23 -2.62 4.39
CA VAL A 59 -2.26 -4.06 4.64
C VAL A 59 -3.44 -4.37 5.54
N GLU A 60 -4.24 -5.37 5.16
CA GLU A 60 -5.34 -5.80 6.01
C GLU A 60 -4.80 -6.52 7.25
N ALA A 61 -5.26 -6.11 8.44
CA ALA A 61 -4.99 -6.86 9.65
C ALA A 61 -5.65 -8.24 9.56
N LYS A 62 -4.85 -9.31 9.56
CA LYS A 62 -5.39 -10.67 9.59
C LYS A 62 -5.92 -10.99 10.99
N ASN A 63 -7.06 -11.66 11.06
CA ASN A 63 -7.79 -11.90 12.31
C ASN A 63 -6.95 -12.65 13.36
N THR A 64 -6.97 -12.14 14.59
CA THR A 64 -6.43 -12.72 15.85
C THR A 64 -4.91 -12.80 16.01
N ASP A 65 -4.12 -12.66 14.95
CA ASP A 65 -2.66 -12.61 15.09
C ASP A 65 -1.99 -11.68 14.08
N VAL A 66 -1.87 -10.41 14.48
CA VAL A 66 -1.11 -9.38 13.75
C VAL A 66 0.33 -9.85 13.48
N LYS A 67 0.87 -10.79 14.29
CA LYS A 67 2.23 -11.30 14.09
C LYS A 67 2.39 -12.08 12.80
N LEU A 68 1.34 -12.75 12.35
CA LEU A 68 1.35 -13.47 11.07
C LEU A 68 1.44 -12.50 9.87
N GLY A 69 0.97 -11.26 10.04
CA GLY A 69 0.98 -10.22 9.00
C GLY A 69 2.25 -9.35 8.96
N PHE A 70 3.13 -9.40 9.97
CA PHE A 70 4.30 -8.51 10.03
C PHE A 70 5.27 -8.70 8.87
N GLY A 71 5.55 -9.96 8.50
CA GLY A 71 6.46 -10.26 7.40
C GLY A 71 5.97 -9.67 6.08
N GLN A 72 4.69 -9.86 5.78
CA GLN A 72 4.04 -9.28 4.60
C GLN A 72 4.06 -7.74 4.67
N CYS A 73 3.67 -7.16 5.81
CA CYS A 73 3.62 -5.72 5.96
C CYS A 73 4.98 -5.05 5.77
N VAL A 74 6.04 -5.60 6.37
CA VAL A 74 7.40 -5.07 6.20
C VAL A 74 7.91 -5.25 4.77
N ALA A 75 7.63 -6.39 4.13
CA ALA A 75 8.02 -6.63 2.74
C ALA A 75 7.33 -5.63 1.80
N GLU A 76 6.03 -5.41 1.98
CA GLU A 76 5.27 -4.43 1.22
C GLU A 76 5.76 -3.00 1.47
N MET A 77 5.99 -2.60 2.72
CA MET A 77 6.58 -1.30 3.05
C MET A 77 7.92 -1.07 2.34
N LEU A 78 8.80 -2.07 2.34
CA LEU A 78 10.10 -1.99 1.66
C LEU A 78 9.94 -1.91 0.13
N ALA A 79 9.00 -2.67 -0.44
CA ALA A 79 8.66 -2.60 -1.86
C ALA A 79 8.18 -1.19 -2.25
N ALA A 80 7.26 -0.60 -1.48
CA ALA A 80 6.77 0.76 -1.72
C ALA A 80 7.87 1.81 -1.61
N GLN A 81 8.75 1.70 -0.60
CA GLN A 81 9.90 2.59 -0.47
C GLN A 81 10.81 2.54 -1.69
N ARG A 82 11.16 1.34 -2.17
CA ARG A 82 12.00 1.18 -3.36
C ARG A 82 11.32 1.70 -4.61
N PHE A 83 10.06 1.36 -4.84
CA PHE A 83 9.28 1.81 -5.99
C PHE A 83 9.19 3.34 -6.08
N ASN A 84 9.04 4.00 -4.93
CA ASN A 84 9.00 5.46 -4.83
C ASN A 84 10.39 6.07 -5.05
N ALA A 85 11.43 5.51 -4.42
CA ALA A 85 12.80 5.99 -4.54
C ALA A 85 13.33 5.90 -5.97
N GLU A 86 13.02 4.82 -6.70
CA GLU A 86 13.36 4.65 -8.12
C GLU A 86 12.74 5.74 -9.01
N ARG A 87 11.65 6.35 -8.58
CA ARG A 87 10.98 7.48 -9.25
C ARG A 87 11.33 8.84 -8.64
N GLY A 88 12.37 8.91 -7.82
CA GLY A 88 12.88 10.14 -7.22
C GLY A 88 12.02 10.70 -6.08
N MET A 89 11.14 9.89 -5.48
CA MET A 89 10.29 10.29 -4.36
C MET A 89 10.73 9.66 -3.05
N ILE A 90 10.78 10.49 -2.00
CA ILE A 90 11.02 10.04 -0.63
C ILE A 90 9.67 9.70 -0.02
N SER A 91 9.45 8.44 0.31
CA SER A 91 8.27 7.99 1.05
C SER A 91 8.67 7.54 2.45
N LEU A 92 7.99 8.12 3.44
CA LEU A 92 8.12 7.72 4.83
C LEU A 92 7.23 6.50 5.06
N ALA A 93 7.81 5.37 5.45
CA ALA A 93 7.03 4.18 5.73
C ALA A 93 6.51 4.23 7.18
N PHE A 94 5.21 4.13 7.33
CA PHE A 94 4.54 4.12 8.63
C PHE A 94 3.78 2.81 8.80
N MET A 95 4.05 2.11 9.90
CA MET A 95 3.25 0.96 10.31
C MET A 95 2.29 1.37 11.43
N GLY A 96 1.00 1.44 11.12
CA GLY A 96 -0.04 1.61 12.13
C GLY A 96 -0.33 0.28 12.81
N LEU A 97 -0.08 0.19 14.12
CA LEU A 97 -0.43 -1.01 14.90
C LEU A 97 -1.78 -0.80 15.58
N PRO A 98 -2.65 -1.82 15.62
CA PRO A 98 -3.85 -1.75 16.43
C PRO A 98 -3.43 -1.58 17.90
N ARG A 99 -4.15 -0.71 18.62
CA ARG A 99 -3.97 -0.54 20.06
C ARG A 99 -4.26 -1.88 20.73
N GLN A 100 -3.24 -2.48 21.37
CA GLN A 100 -3.42 -3.63 22.23
C GLN A 100 -4.16 -3.10 23.48
N GLU A 101 -5.39 -3.54 23.70
CA GLU A 101 -6.10 -3.32 24.99
C GLU A 101 -5.61 -4.32 26.04
#